data_AF-A0A367B1M1-F1
#
_entry.id   AF-A0A367B1M1-F1
#
_cell.length_a   1.000
_cell.length_b   1.000
_cell.length_c   1.000
_cell.angle_alpha   90.00
_cell.angle_beta   90.00
_cell.angle_gamma   90.00
#
_symmetry.space_group_name_H-M   'P 1'
#
loop_
_entity.id
_entity.type
_entity.pdbx_description
1 polymer ?
#
loop_
_entity_poly.entity_id
_entity_poly.type
_entity_poly.pdbx_seq_one_letter_code
_entity_poly.pdbx_strand_id
1 'polypeptide(L)'
;MLASVTTSARAMQQVAEARRFIASGEARQLREALRLSLMDVAPTVLADPSAIGRWERGERTPRGPVAVKYVRLLRRLQSQLEATCPPAA
;
A
#
# COMPACT_ATOMS: atom_id res chain seq x y z
N MET A 1 13.59 -22.41 19.04
CA MET A 1 12.32 -22.55 18.29
C MET A 1 12.33 -21.57 17.12
N LEU A 2 12.69 -22.03 15.92
CA LEU A 2 12.56 -21.23 14.70
C LEU A 2 11.17 -21.52 14.12
N ALA A 3 10.21 -20.62 14.33
CA ALA A 3 8.94 -20.71 13.62
C ALA A 3 9.23 -20.47 12.13
N SER A 4 9.10 -21.51 11.31
CA SER A 4 9.17 -21.42 9.86
C SER A 4 8.25 -20.31 9.37
N VAL A 5 8.82 -19.29 8.73
CA VAL A 5 8.07 -18.25 8.04
C VAL A 5 7.52 -18.86 6.75
N THR A 6 6.49 -19.68 6.87
CA THR A 6 5.75 -20.18 5.71
C THR A 6 4.93 -19.00 5.19
N THR A 7 5.46 -18.27 4.22
CA THR A 7 4.72 -17.16 3.60
C THR A 7 3.51 -17.72 2.87
N SER A 8 2.30 -17.43 3.37
CA SER A 8 1.04 -17.88 2.76
C SER A 8 0.88 -17.34 1.33
N ALA A 9 0.24 -18.11 0.45
CA ALA A 9 -0.15 -17.67 -0.90
C ALA A 9 -0.88 -16.31 -0.89
N ARG A 10 -1.75 -16.09 0.11
CA ARG A 10 -2.44 -14.80 0.30
C ARG A 10 -1.48 -13.66 0.56
N ALA A 11 -0.45 -13.88 1.37
CA ALA A 11 0.57 -12.88 1.64
C ALA A 11 1.38 -12.56 0.38
N MET A 12 1.69 -13.57 -0.45
CA MET A 12 2.36 -13.36 -1.75
C MET A 12 1.51 -12.54 -2.71
N GLN A 13 0.21 -12.83 -2.82
CA GLN A 13 -0.72 -12.05 -3.64
C GLN A 13 -0.77 -10.58 -3.17
N GLN A 14 -0.84 -10.36 -1.86
CA GLN A 14 -0.82 -9.02 -1.28
C GLN A 14 0.48 -8.26 -1.59
N VAL A 15 1.62 -8.94 -1.55
CA VAL A 15 2.91 -8.34 -1.94
C VAL A 15 2.93 -7.99 -3.42
N ALA A 16 2.47 -8.89 -4.29
CA ALA A 16 2.43 -8.66 -5.73
C ALA A 16 1.53 -7.47 -6.09
N GLU A 17 0.39 -7.36 -5.43
CA GLU A 17 -0.54 -6.26 -5.64
C GLU A 17 -0.03 -4.92 -5.08
N ALA A 18 0.64 -4.92 -3.92
CA ALA A 18 1.33 -3.73 -3.43
C ALA A 18 2.30 -3.18 -4.50
N ARG A 19 3.04 -4.08 -5.15
CA ARG A 19 3.96 -3.75 -6.23
C ARG A 19 3.25 -3.24 -7.47
N ARG A 20 2.08 -3.80 -7.82
CA ARG A 20 1.24 -3.30 -8.93
C ARG A 20 0.82 -1.85 -8.69
N PHE A 21 0.25 -1.55 -7.52
CA PHE A 21 -0.16 -0.19 -7.16
C PHE A 21 1.00 0.81 -7.21
N ILE A 22 2.19 0.38 -6.78
CA ILE A 22 3.41 1.19 -6.87
C ILE A 22 3.82 1.41 -8.32
N ALA A 23 3.90 0.34 -9.11
CA ALA A 23 4.36 0.40 -10.49
C ALA A 23 3.44 1.23 -11.40
N SER A 24 2.13 1.26 -11.13
CA SER A 24 1.19 2.11 -11.86
C SER A 24 1.13 3.56 -11.36
N GLY A 25 1.77 3.87 -10.22
CA GLY A 25 1.64 5.18 -9.55
C GLY A 25 0.33 5.37 -8.79
N GLU A 26 -0.61 4.43 -8.87
CA GLU A 26 -1.90 4.47 -8.16
C GLU A 26 -1.71 4.61 -6.65
N ALA A 27 -0.67 4.00 -6.06
CA ALA A 27 -0.41 4.09 -4.62
C ALA A 27 -0.33 5.56 -4.14
N ARG A 28 0.42 6.39 -4.89
CA ARG A 28 0.57 7.81 -4.63
C ARG A 28 -0.72 8.57 -4.91
N GLN A 29 -1.37 8.28 -6.05
CA GLN A 29 -2.61 8.94 -6.45
C GLN A 29 -3.72 8.74 -5.43
N LEU A 30 -3.92 7.51 -4.93
CA LEU A 30 -4.91 7.21 -3.90
C LEU A 30 -4.66 8.01 -2.61
N ARG A 31 -3.40 8.08 -2.18
CA ARG A 31 -2.99 8.83 -0.99
C ARG A 31 -3.26 10.33 -1.17
N GLU A 32 -2.86 10.89 -2.30
CA GLU A 32 -2.98 12.32 -2.58
C GLU A 32 -4.44 12.75 -2.84
N ALA A 33 -5.25 11.91 -3.49
CA ALA A 33 -6.67 12.16 -3.73
C ALA A 33 -7.46 12.32 -2.42
N LEU A 34 -7.05 11.61 -1.36
CA LEU A 34 -7.61 11.73 -0.01
C LEU A 34 -6.84 12.73 0.86
N ARG A 35 -5.94 13.54 0.27
CA ARG A 35 -5.14 14.58 0.94
C ARG A 35 -4.30 14.07 2.12
N LEU A 36 -3.87 12.81 2.07
CA LEU A 36 -3.03 12.20 3.11
C LEU A 36 -1.55 12.49 2.83
N SER A 37 -0.82 12.93 3.84
CA SER A 37 0.63 13.06 3.80
C SER A 37 1.31 11.70 4.00
N LEU A 38 2.62 11.62 3.72
CA LEU A 38 3.42 10.44 4.06
C LEU A 38 3.47 10.19 5.58
N MET A 39 3.39 11.26 6.39
CA MET A 39 3.35 11.18 7.85
C MET A 39 2.05 10.54 8.36
N ASP A 40 0.93 10.79 7.69
CA ASP A 40 -0.37 10.23 8.08
C ASP A 40 -0.43 8.72 7.86
N VAL A 41 0.16 8.22 6.77
CA VAL A 41 0.10 6.81 6.41
C VAL A 41 1.17 5.95 7.08
N ALA A 42 2.32 6.53 7.43
CA ALA A 42 3.47 5.82 8.00
C ALA A 42 3.14 4.96 9.24
N PRO A 43 2.41 5.46 10.25
CA PRO A 43 2.04 4.65 11.43
C PRO A 43 1.18 3.43 11.08
N THR A 44 0.32 3.52 10.08
CA THR A 44 -0.54 2.40 9.67
C THR A 44 0.26 1.31 8.96
N VAL A 45 1.26 1.70 8.17
CA VAL A 45 2.10 0.78 7.39
C VAL A 45 3.22 0.18 8.25
N LEU A 46 3.58 0.83 9.36
CA LEU A 46 4.79 0.59 10.16
C LEU A 46 6.05 0.68 9.31
N ALA A 47 6.15 1.79 8.57
CA ALA A 47 7.31 2.12 7.75
C ALA A 47 7.64 3.61 7.88
N ASP A 48 8.91 3.94 7.66
CA ASP A 48 9.35 5.32 7.65
C ASP A 48 8.71 6.11 6.48
N PRO A 49 8.29 7.37 6.68
CA PRO A 49 7.70 8.20 5.63
C PRO A 49 8.58 8.31 4.38
N SER A 50 9.90 8.41 4.55
CA SER A 50 10.84 8.45 3.43
C SER A 50 10.88 7.12 2.68
N ALA A 51 10.76 5.99 3.37
CA ALA A 51 10.68 4.67 2.74
C ALA A 51 9.42 4.56 1.87
N ILE A 52 8.27 5.01 2.37
CA ILE A 52 7.01 5.05 1.60
C ILE A 52 7.16 5.97 0.38
N GLY A 53 7.74 7.16 0.54
CA GLY A 53 8.00 8.06 -0.57
C GLY A 53 8.90 7.45 -1.65
N ARG A 54 9.95 6.71 -1.26
CA ARG A 54 10.82 5.96 -2.21
C ARG A 54 10.07 4.82 -2.89
N TRP A 55 9.13 4.19 -2.22
CA TRP A 55 8.26 3.18 -2.84
C TRP A 55 7.34 3.79 -3.87
N GLU A 56 6.65 4.87 -3.52
CA GLU A 56 5.71 5.57 -4.42
C GLU A 56 6.39 6.16 -5.67
N ARG A 57 7.70 6.44 -5.60
CA ARG A 57 8.50 6.87 -6.76
C ARG A 57 9.15 5.71 -7.53
N GLY A 58 8.93 4.47 -7.12
CA GLY A 58 9.53 3.28 -7.74
C GLY A 58 11.02 3.08 -7.46
N GLU A 59 11.65 3.92 -6.63
CA GLU A 59 13.07 3.83 -6.27
C GLU A 59 13.39 2.61 -5.40
N ARG A 60 12.39 2.14 -4.65
CA ARG A 60 12.46 0.93 -3.82
C ARG A 60 11.14 0.17 -3.85
N THR A 61 11.16 -1.06 -3.37
CA THR A 61 9.97 -1.90 -3.29
C THR A 61 9.77 -2.42 -1.87
N PRO A 62 8.56 -2.35 -1.29
CA PRO A 62 8.30 -2.92 0.02
C PRO A 62 8.42 -4.45 -0.02
N ARG A 63 8.81 -5.05 1.11
CA ARG A 63 9.02 -6.49 1.26
C ARG A 63 8.32 -6.99 2.53
N GLY A 64 7.96 -8.26 2.54
CA GLY A 64 7.46 -8.94 3.74
C GLY A 64 6.21 -8.26 4.35
N PRO A 65 6.11 -8.21 5.69
CA PRO A 65 4.90 -7.72 6.37
C PRO A 65 4.49 -6.29 6.05
N VAL A 66 5.44 -5.38 5.79
CA VAL A 66 5.12 -3.97 5.49
C VAL A 66 4.47 -3.80 4.12
N ALA A 67 4.82 -4.63 3.13
CA ALA A 67 4.13 -4.65 1.83
C ALA A 67 2.66 -5.07 1.99
N VAL A 68 2.41 -6.07 2.85
CA VAL A 68 1.05 -6.53 3.16
C VAL A 68 0.23 -5.44 3.87
N LYS A 69 0.84 -4.70 4.81
CA LYS A 69 0.15 -3.58 5.46
C LYS A 69 -0.15 -2.46 4.48
N TYR A 70 0.79 -2.16 3.60
CA TYR A 70 0.62 -1.10 2.62
C TYR A 70 -0.52 -1.40 1.64
N VAL A 71 -0.58 -2.60 1.04
CA VAL A 71 -1.71 -2.93 0.12
C VAL A 71 -3.06 -2.92 0.83
N ARG A 72 -3.11 -3.31 2.11
CA ARG A 72 -4.35 -3.25 2.88
C ARG A 72 -4.82 -1.82 3.10
N LEU A 73 -3.89 -0.89 3.33
CA LEU A 73 -4.20 0.53 3.37
C LEU A 73 -4.69 1.01 2.01
N LEU A 74 -3.95 0.74 0.93
CA LEU A 74 -4.30 1.20 -0.43
C LEU A 74 -5.70 0.76 -0.86
N ARG A 75 -6.06 -0.51 -0.61
CA ARG A 75 -7.43 -1.00 -0.88
C ARG A 75 -8.51 -0.22 -0.12
N ARG A 76 -8.25 0.14 1.14
CA ARG A 76 -9.20 0.95 1.92
C ARG A 76 -9.34 2.36 1.34
N LEU A 77 -8.24 2.98 0.93
CA LEU A 77 -8.26 4.30 0.28
C LEU A 77 -9.03 4.26 -1.04
N GLN A 78 -8.81 3.22 -1.86
CA GLN A 78 -9.54 2.99 -3.10
C GLN A 78 -11.05 2.86 -2.84
N SER A 79 -11.46 2.00 -1.91
CA SER A 79 -12.88 1.83 -1.58
C SER A 79 -13.51 3.13 -1.04
N GLN A 80 -12.76 3.97 -0.33
CA GLN A 80 -13.27 5.28 0.12
C GLN A 80 -13.49 6.25 -1.05
N LEU A 81 -12.60 6.26 -2.03
CA LEU A 81 -12.76 7.09 -3.22
C LEU A 81 -13.95 6.61 -4.07
N GLU A 82 -14.09 5.30 -4.25
CA GLU A 82 -15.24 4.67 -4.93
C GLU A 82 -16.56 4.97 -4.20
N ALA A 83 -16.56 5.03 -2.88
CA ALA A 83 -17.76 5.39 -2.12
C ALA A 83 -18.08 6.89 -2.18
N THR A 84 -17.05 7.74 -2.31
CA THR A 84 -17.22 9.20 -2.36
C THR A 84 -17.62 9.69 -3.75
N CYS A 85 -17.27 8.93 -4.79
CA CYS A 85 -17.68 9.17 -6.17
C CYS A 85 -18.59 8.02 -6.61
N PRO A 86 -19.93 8.12 -6.47
CA PRO A 86 -20.81 7.05 -6.92
C PRO A 86 -20.56 6.81 -8.42
N PRO A 87 -20.51 5.54 -8.87
CA PRO A 87 -20.34 5.27 -10.30
C PRO A 87 -21.50 5.94 -11.03
N ALA A 88 -21.16 6.77 -12.02
CA ALA A 88 -22.16 7.39 -12.89
C ALA A 88 -23.03 6.26 -13.46
N ALA A 89 -24.31 6.27 -13.08
CA ALA A 89 -25.32 5.34 -13.56
C ALA A 89 -25.56 5.50 -15.06
#